data_AF-A0A0B7BA87-F1
#
_entry.id   AF-A0A0B7BA87-F1
#
_cell.length_a   1.000
_cell.length_b   1.000
_cell.length_c   1.000
_cell.angle_alpha   90.00
_cell.angle_beta   90.00
_cell.angle_gamma   90.00
#
_symmetry.space_group_name_H-M   'P 1'
#
loop_
_entity.id
_entity.type
_entity.pdbx_description
1 polymer ?
#
loop_
_entity_poly.entity_id
_entity_poly.type
_entity_poly.pdbx_seq_one_letter_code
_entity_poly.pdbx_strand_id
1 'polypeptide(L)'
;PQGGVLSPTLFLVFVNDIATCLPERVHSAMYADDLAIWAREESMPTAENRLQATLNNLEVWSAKWNMKINPSKTTYTVFSQNNKDYKITLKVNGQNLPENKTPTYLGVTLDRKLTWCTQIENATAKARH
;
A
#
# COMPACT_ATOMS: atom_id res chain seq x y z
N PRO A 1 1.48 18.99 -21.09
CA PRO A 1 2.94 18.81 -21.13
C PRO A 1 3.37 17.73 -20.12
N GLN A 2 3.44 16.47 -20.57
CA GLN A 2 4.01 15.35 -19.80
C GLN A 2 5.52 15.28 -20.10
N GLY A 3 6.34 14.97 -19.09
CA GLY A 3 7.74 14.57 -19.30
C GLY A 3 8.78 15.67 -19.11
N GLY A 4 8.86 16.25 -17.92
CA GLY A 4 10.11 16.90 -17.50
C GLY A 4 11.18 15.82 -17.27
N VAL A 5 12.38 16.01 -17.82
CA VAL A 5 13.56 15.10 -17.65
C VAL A 5 13.89 14.84 -16.17
N LEU A 6 13.41 15.71 -15.27
CA LEU A 6 13.55 15.60 -13.82
C LEU A 6 12.58 14.61 -13.15
N SER A 7 11.50 14.21 -13.82
CA SER A 7 10.47 13.33 -13.22
C SER A 7 10.99 11.93 -12.87
N PRO A 8 11.74 11.23 -13.73
CA PRO A 8 12.32 9.93 -13.39
C PRO A 8 13.37 10.02 -12.28
N THR A 9 14.20 11.07 -12.29
CA THR A 9 15.24 11.27 -11.27
C THR A 9 14.63 11.55 -9.91
N LEU A 10 13.61 12.41 -9.85
CA LEU A 10 12.90 12.71 -8.62
C LEU A 10 12.17 11.48 -8.07
N PHE A 11 11.57 10.68 -8.95
CA PHE A 11 10.98 9.38 -8.58
C PHE A 11 12.01 8.43 -7.95
N LEU A 12 13.20 8.30 -8.54
CA LEU A 12 14.27 7.45 -7.98
C LEU A 12 14.75 7.93 -6.61
N VAL A 13 14.89 9.25 -6.41
CA VAL A 13 15.23 9.82 -5.10
C VAL A 13 14.17 9.48 -4.07
N PHE A 14 12.88 9.63 -4.41
CA PHE A 14 11.78 9.29 -3.51
C PHE A 14 11.75 7.80 -3.17
N VAL A 15 11.95 6.91 -4.15
CA VAL A 15 12.00 5.45 -3.90
C VAL A 15 13.15 5.11 -2.95
N ASN A 16 14.34 5.69 -3.17
CA ASN A 16 15.51 5.45 -2.34
C ASN A 16 15.28 5.94 -0.90
N ASP A 17 14.74 7.15 -0.73
CA ASP A 17 14.53 7.73 0.60
C ASP A 17 13.40 7.02 1.38
N ILE A 18 12.31 6.61 0.72
CA ILE A 18 11.27 5.79 1.35
C ILE A 18 11.84 4.46 1.85
N ALA A 19 12.72 3.82 1.08
CA ALA A 19 13.33 2.55 1.49
C ALA A 19 14.11 2.66 2.82
N THR A 20 14.63 3.86 3.14
CA THR A 20 15.28 4.12 4.44
C THR A 20 14.31 4.21 5.62
N CYS A 21 13.03 4.45 5.36
CA CYS A 21 11.99 4.62 6.38
C CYS A 21 11.27 3.31 6.74
N LEU A 22 11.49 2.24 5.97
CA LEU A 22 10.78 0.97 6.13
C LEU A 22 11.48 0.07 7.16
N PRO A 23 10.77 -0.42 8.18
CA PRO A 23 11.28 -1.46 9.07
C PRO A 23 11.60 -2.76 8.31
N GLU A 24 12.44 -3.61 8.90
CA GLU A 24 12.69 -4.95 8.39
C GLU A 24 11.37 -5.73 8.19
N ARG A 25 11.26 -6.48 7.09
CA ARG A 25 10.07 -7.25 6.65
C ARG A 25 8.86 -6.42 6.22
N VAL A 26 9.05 -5.12 6.01
CA VAL A 26 8.09 -4.25 5.32
C VAL A 26 8.59 -3.95 3.93
N HIS A 27 7.69 -4.02 2.96
CA HIS A 27 7.95 -3.76 1.56
C HIS A 27 7.12 -2.57 1.09
N SER A 28 7.57 -1.90 0.03
CA SER A 28 6.84 -0.83 -0.62
C SER A 28 6.86 -0.95 -2.14
N ALA A 29 5.87 -0.34 -2.77
CA ALA A 29 5.80 -0.10 -4.19
C ALA A 29 5.29 1.32 -4.40
N MET A 30 5.97 2.08 -5.25
CA MET A 30 5.57 3.44 -5.60
C MET A 30 5.40 3.53 -7.10
N TYR A 31 4.32 4.16 -7.53
CA TYR A 31 4.04 4.41 -8.94
C TYR A 31 3.35 5.76 -9.07
N ALA A 32 3.96 6.69 -9.80
CA ALA A 32 3.53 8.08 -9.87
C ALA A 32 3.29 8.67 -8.46
N ASP A 33 2.05 9.02 -8.13
CA ASP A 33 1.60 9.55 -6.85
C ASP A 33 1.08 8.50 -5.86
N ASP A 34 1.00 7.22 -6.26
CA ASP A 34 0.52 6.13 -5.43
C ASP A 34 1.68 5.43 -4.69
N LEU A 35 1.54 5.31 -3.36
CA LEU A 35 2.42 4.52 -2.50
C LEU A 35 1.63 3.36 -1.86
N ALA A 36 2.11 2.14 -2.07
CA ALA A 36 1.66 0.94 -1.38
C ALA A 36 2.76 0.45 -0.42
N ILE A 37 2.37 0.07 0.79
CA ILE A 37 3.24 -0.61 1.77
C ILE A 37 2.56 -1.89 2.27
N TRP A 38 3.34 -2.93 2.51
CA TRP A 38 2.81 -4.19 3.05
C TRP A 38 3.84 -4.92 3.91
N ALA A 39 3.36 -5.70 4.86
CA ALA A 39 4.16 -6.59 5.70
C ALA A 39 3.65 -8.02 5.54
N ARG A 40 4.57 -8.99 5.53
CA ARG A 40 4.25 -10.43 5.53
C ARG A 40 4.74 -11.05 6.81
N GLU A 41 3.80 -11.47 7.66
CA GLU A 41 4.09 -12.05 8.97
C GLU A 41 3.18 -13.25 9.23
N GLU A 42 3.63 -14.15 10.11
CA GLU A 42 2.83 -15.30 10.56
C GLU A 42 1.76 -14.88 11.58
N SER A 43 2.03 -13.81 12.32
CA SER A 43 1.19 -13.27 13.38
C SER A 43 0.59 -11.92 12.97
N MET A 44 -0.74 -11.83 13.00
CA MET A 44 -1.43 -10.59 12.62
C MET A 44 -1.11 -9.40 13.52
N PRO A 45 -1.04 -9.54 14.87
CA PRO A 45 -0.56 -8.46 15.74
C PRO A 45 0.84 -7.97 15.38
N THR A 46 1.72 -8.86 14.90
CA THR A 46 3.06 -8.47 14.46
C THR A 46 3.00 -7.66 13.16
N ALA A 47 2.17 -8.08 12.19
CA ALA A 47 1.93 -7.31 10.96
C ALA A 47 1.37 -5.91 11.26
N GLU A 48 0.38 -5.83 12.16
CA GLU A 48 -0.23 -4.57 12.61
C GLU A 48 0.80 -3.63 13.21
N ASN A 49 1.60 -4.11 14.16
CA ASN A 49 2.64 -3.31 14.81
C ASN A 49 3.69 -2.80 13.82
N ARG A 50 4.12 -3.64 12.86
CA ARG A 50 5.09 -3.23 11.83
C ARG A 50 4.50 -2.20 10.87
N LEU A 51 3.27 -2.40 10.42
CA LEU A 51 2.59 -1.45 9.55
C LEU A 51 2.36 -0.12 10.28
N GLN A 52 1.92 -0.13 11.53
CA GLN A 52 1.75 1.09 12.31
C GLN A 52 3.07 1.84 12.52
N ALA A 53 4.16 1.13 12.84
CA ALA A 53 5.49 1.75 12.94
C ALA A 53 5.92 2.37 11.61
N THR A 54 5.63 1.70 10.49
CA THR A 54 5.90 2.23 9.15
C THR A 54 5.09 3.48 8.85
N LEU A 55 3.79 3.48 9.20
CA LEU A 55 2.93 4.66 9.03
C LEU A 55 3.44 5.85 9.84
N ASN A 56 3.88 5.64 11.07
CA ASN A 56 4.49 6.69 11.90
C ASN A 56 5.76 7.26 11.26
N ASN A 57 6.63 6.40 10.69
CA ASN A 57 7.82 6.85 9.98
C ASN A 57 7.45 7.65 8.71
N LEU A 58 6.43 7.19 7.97
CA LEU A 58 5.93 7.88 6.78
C LEU A 58 5.33 9.25 7.10
N GLU A 59 4.70 9.42 8.27
CA GLU A 59 4.24 10.74 8.71
C GLU A 59 5.40 11.73 8.85
N VAL A 60 6.45 11.34 9.57
CA VAL A 60 7.66 12.14 9.76
C VAL A 60 8.34 12.44 8.42
N TRP A 61 8.47 11.42 7.57
CA TRP A 61 9.03 11.56 6.23
C TRP A 61 8.20 12.50 5.36
N SER A 62 6.87 12.35 5.35
CA SER A 62 5.99 13.19 4.55
C SER A 62 6.08 14.65 4.97
N ALA A 63 6.19 14.93 6.28
CA ALA A 63 6.42 16.27 6.79
C ALA A 63 7.75 16.86 6.31
N LYS A 64 8.84 16.08 6.30
CA LYS A 64 10.16 16.50 5.79
C LYS A 64 10.11 16.87 4.30
N TRP A 65 9.34 16.14 3.50
CA TRP A 65 9.17 16.39 2.06
C TRP A 65 8.02 17.35 1.73
N ASN A 66 7.40 17.96 2.74
CA ASN A 66 6.24 18.84 2.60
C ASN A 66 5.07 18.19 1.84
N MET A 67 4.94 16.87 1.98
CA MET A 67 3.85 16.04 1.48
C MET A 67 2.81 15.82 2.57
N LYS A 68 1.56 15.55 2.18
CA LYS A 68 0.47 15.24 3.12
C LYS A 68 -0.15 13.90 2.77
N ILE A 69 -0.07 12.95 3.69
CA ILE A 69 -0.86 11.72 3.60
C ILE A 69 -2.31 12.07 3.94
N ASN A 70 -3.25 11.68 3.08
CA ASN A 70 -4.68 11.93 3.28
C ASN A 70 -5.35 10.66 3.83
N PRO A 71 -5.65 10.57 5.14
CA PRO A 71 -6.20 9.35 5.73
C PRO A 71 -7.56 8.96 5.14
N SER A 72 -8.34 9.91 4.61
CA SER A 72 -9.64 9.62 3.98
C SER A 72 -9.53 8.92 2.62
N LYS A 73 -8.37 9.03 1.96
CA LYS A 73 -8.07 8.36 0.69
C LYS A 73 -7.18 7.13 0.89
N THR A 74 -6.56 6.99 2.06
CA THR A 74 -5.74 5.84 2.40
C THR A 74 -6.61 4.73 2.97
N THR A 75 -6.51 3.53 2.41
CA THR A 75 -7.20 2.34 2.92
C THR A 75 -6.20 1.25 3.24
N TYR A 76 -6.56 0.30 4.10
CA TYR A 76 -5.76 -0.91 4.30
C TYR A 76 -6.57 -2.17 3.96
N THR A 77 -5.86 -3.26 3.71
CA THR A 77 -6.47 -4.56 3.39
C THR A 77 -5.73 -5.68 4.09
N VAL A 78 -6.48 -6.64 4.63
CA VAL A 78 -5.93 -7.83 5.27
C VAL A 78 -6.02 -9.03 4.33
N PHE A 79 -4.87 -9.58 3.96
CA PHE A 79 -4.78 -10.83 3.21
C PHE A 79 -4.39 -11.96 4.16
N SER A 80 -5.20 -13.01 4.23
CA SER A 80 -4.91 -14.20 5.03
C SER A 80 -5.48 -15.44 4.34
N GLN A 81 -4.73 -16.53 4.36
CA GLN A 81 -5.18 -17.84 3.86
C GLN A 81 -6.15 -18.53 4.82
N ASN A 82 -6.18 -18.13 6.09
CA ASN A 82 -7.14 -18.65 7.06
C ASN A 82 -8.45 -17.84 7.02
N ASN A 83 -9.57 -18.48 7.35
CA ASN A 83 -10.89 -17.84 7.37
C ASN A 83 -11.12 -17.00 8.64
N LYS A 84 -10.07 -16.67 9.41
CA LYS A 84 -10.20 -15.83 10.60
C LYS A 84 -10.46 -14.39 10.18
N ASP A 85 -11.39 -13.76 10.86
CA ASP A 85 -11.62 -12.33 10.73
C ASP A 85 -10.73 -11.62 11.73
N TYR A 86 -9.73 -10.88 11.23
CA TYR A 86 -8.80 -10.13 12.06
C TYR A 86 -9.28 -8.71 12.18
N LYS A 87 -9.45 -8.23 13.42
CA LYS A 87 -9.71 -6.83 13.70
C LYS A 87 -8.35 -6.14 13.89
N ILE A 88 -8.01 -5.28 12.94
CA ILE A 88 -6.78 -4.48 12.94
C ILE A 88 -7.17 -3.01 13.03
N THR A 89 -6.38 -2.20 13.72
CA THR A 89 -6.57 -0.75 13.77
C THR A 89 -5.28 -0.04 13.36
N LEU A 90 -5.25 0.44 12.13
CA LEU A 90 -4.17 1.30 11.65
C LEU A 90 -4.60 2.76 11.70
N LYS A 91 -3.67 3.63 12.09
CA LYS A 91 -3.89 5.08 12.19
C LYS A 91 -2.85 5.84 11.40
N VAL A 92 -3.31 6.93 10.78
CA VAL A 92 -2.46 7.97 10.18
C VAL A 92 -3.02 9.33 10.56
N ASN A 93 -2.15 10.26 10.97
CA ASN A 93 -2.46 11.59 11.47
C ASN A 93 -3.54 11.55 12.58
N GLY A 94 -3.46 10.54 13.44
CA GLY A 94 -4.44 10.28 14.50
C GLY A 94 -5.80 9.77 14.05
N GLN A 95 -6.04 9.59 12.75
CA GLN A 95 -7.29 9.07 12.18
C GLN A 95 -7.18 7.59 11.88
N ASN A 96 -8.23 6.82 12.19
CA ASN A 96 -8.31 5.40 11.82
C ASN A 96 -8.43 5.27 10.31
N LEU A 97 -7.61 4.40 9.71
CA LEU A 97 -7.74 4.04 8.31
C LEU A 97 -8.94 3.10 8.13
N PRO A 98 -9.78 3.31 7.10
CA PRO A 98 -10.83 2.36 6.74
C PRO A 98 -10.23 1.08 6.13
N GLU A 99 -10.82 -0.06 6.48
CA GLU A 99 -10.54 -1.34 5.81
C GLU A 99 -11.26 -1.36 4.45
N ASN A 100 -10.52 -1.69 3.39
CA ASN A 100 -11.07 -2.00 2.07
C ASN A 100 -10.74 -3.46 1.73
N LYS A 101 -11.75 -4.34 1.65
CA LYS A 101 -11.54 -5.77 1.39
C LYS A 101 -11.25 -6.10 -0.07
N THR A 102 -11.45 -5.15 -0.97
CA THR A 102 -11.26 -5.29 -2.42
C THR A 102 -10.51 -4.06 -2.96
N PRO A 103 -9.25 -3.83 -2.55
CA PRO A 103 -8.50 -2.68 -3.01
C PRO A 103 -8.21 -2.82 -4.50
N THR A 104 -8.24 -1.69 -5.22
CA THR A 104 -7.77 -1.61 -6.60
C THR A 104 -6.45 -0.84 -6.60
N TYR A 105 -5.39 -1.47 -7.10
CA TYR A 105 -4.07 -0.87 -7.22
C TYR A 105 -3.62 -0.97 -8.68
N LEU A 106 -3.33 0.16 -9.33
CA LEU A 106 -2.91 0.22 -10.74
C LEU A 106 -3.86 -0.49 -11.72
N GLY A 107 -5.18 -0.41 -11.48
CA GLY A 107 -6.21 -1.06 -12.31
C GLY A 107 -6.39 -2.55 -12.02
N VAL A 108 -5.65 -3.10 -11.06
CA VAL A 108 -5.75 -4.49 -10.60
C VAL A 108 -6.52 -4.52 -9.28
N THR A 109 -7.74 -5.07 -9.28
CA THR A 109 -8.44 -5.43 -8.04
C THR A 109 -7.80 -6.65 -7.39
N LEU A 110 -7.33 -6.50 -6.16
CA LEU A 110 -6.73 -7.57 -5.37
C LEU A 110 -7.84 -8.26 -4.55
N ASP A 111 -7.99 -9.56 -4.73
CA ASP A 111 -8.92 -10.38 -3.97
C ASP A 111 -8.29 -10.85 -2.65
N ARG A 112 -9.12 -11.10 -1.62
CA ARG A 112 -8.67 -11.49 -0.26
C ARG A 112 -7.70 -12.69 -0.24
N LYS A 113 -7.77 -13.57 -1.23
CA LYS A 113 -6.94 -14.77 -1.34
C LYS A 113 -5.70 -14.57 -2.21
N LEU A 114 -5.54 -13.40 -2.84
CA LEU A 114 -4.53 -13.16 -3.88
C LEU A 114 -4.55 -14.27 -4.94
N THR A 115 -5.74 -14.81 -5.24
CA THR A 115 -5.87 -15.95 -6.15
C THR A 115 -5.83 -15.54 -7.61
N TRP A 116 -5.91 -14.24 -7.93
CA TRP A 116 -5.87 -13.70 -9.30
C TRP A 116 -6.93 -14.29 -10.25
N CYS A 117 -7.86 -15.14 -9.76
CA CYS A 117 -8.84 -15.83 -10.62
C CYS A 117 -9.75 -14.84 -11.35
N THR A 118 -10.24 -13.83 -10.63
CA THR A 118 -11.11 -12.79 -11.21
C THR A 118 -10.39 -11.94 -12.26
N GLN A 119 -9.06 -11.77 -12.13
CA GLN A 119 -8.23 -11.03 -13.09
C GLN A 119 -8.07 -11.81 -14.40
N ILE A 120 -7.80 -13.12 -14.30
CA ILE A 120 -7.72 -14.01 -15.46
C ILE A 120 -9.08 -14.01 -16.17
N GLU A 121 -10.18 -14.17 -15.44
CA GLU A 121 -11.53 -14.16 -16.01
C GLU A 121 -11.85 -12.84 -16.75
N ASN A 122 -11.53 -11.69 -16.16
CA ASN A 122 -11.77 -10.39 -16.78
C ASN A 122 -10.86 -10.11 -17.99
N ALA A 123 -9.58 -10.50 -17.94
CA ALA A 123 -8.67 -10.39 -19.08
C ALA A 123 -9.11 -11.31 -20.24
N THR A 124 -9.57 -12.52 -19.91
CA THR A 124 -10.10 -13.48 -20.90
C THR A 124 -11.42 -12.98 -21.51
N ALA A 125 -12.28 -12.33 -20.72
CA ALA A 125 -13.53 -11.74 -21.21
C ALA A 125 -13.27 -10.55 -22.15
N LYS A 126 -12.28 -9.70 -21.85
CA LYS A 126 -11.89 -8.59 -22.74
C LYS A 126 -11.20 -9.03 -24.02
N ALA A 127 -10.48 -10.17 -24.01
CA ALA A 127 -9.84 -10.74 -25.19
C ALA A 127 -10.79 -11.53 -26.10
N ARG A 128 -12.03 -11.78 -25.65
CA ARG A 128 -13.08 -12.48 -26.41
C ARG A 128 -14.03 -11.54 -27.16
N HIS A 129 -13.78 -10.23 -27.09
CA HIS A 129 -14.42 -9.20 -27.92
C HIS A 129 -13.37 -8.56 -28.82
#